data_AF-A0A0L6X482-F1
#
_entry.id   AF-A0A0L6X482-F1
#
_cell.length_a   1.000
_cell.length_b   1.000
_cell.length_c   1.000
_cell.angle_alpha   90.00
_cell.angle_beta   90.00
_cell.angle_gamma   90.00
#
_symmetry.space_group_name_H-M   'P 1'
#
loop_
_entity.id
_entity.type
_entity.pdbx_description
1 polymer ?
#
loop_
_entity_poly.entity_id
_entity_poly.type
_entity_poly.pdbx_seq_one_letter_code
_entity_poly.pdbx_strand_id
1 'polypeptide(L)' 'KVYPLAPCEQDELDTFLQETLSSGWIQPSKSPMASPVFFIKKKDGSHHLVQDY' A
#
# COMPACT_ATOMS: atom_id res chain seq x y z
N LYS A 1 7.62 10.94 5.13
CA LYS A 1 8.36 9.99 6.00
C LYS A 1 7.87 8.59 5.64
N VAL A 2 8.75 7.67 5.25
CA VAL A 2 8.34 6.30 4.91
C VAL A 2 8.17 5.53 6.22
N TYR A 3 7.02 4.91 6.43
CA TYR A 3 6.80 4.06 7.59
C TYR A 3 7.50 2.71 7.37
N PRO A 4 8.25 2.20 8.36
CA PRO A 4 8.81 0.87 8.26
C PRO A 4 7.68 -0.15 8.27
N LEU A 5 7.57 -0.94 7.21
CA LEU A 5 6.64 -2.06 7.10
C LEU A 5 7.32 -3.33 7.60
N ALA A 6 6.57 -4.18 8.30
CA ALA A 6 7.04 -5.52 8.60
C ALA A 6 7.20 -6.32 7.30
N PRO A 7 8.08 -7.34 7.24
CA PRO A 7 8.29 -8.12 6.02
C PRO A 7 6.98 -8.69 5.43
N CYS A 8 6.08 -9.19 6.28
CA CYS A 8 4.77 -9.68 5.85
C CYS A 8 3.86 -8.59 5.26
N GLU A 9 3.94 -7.36 5.77
CA GLU A 9 3.17 -6.22 5.24
C GLU A 9 3.75 -5.73 3.90
N GLN A 10 5.06 -5.92 3.69
CA GLN A 10 5.72 -5.60 2.42
C GLN A 10 5.29 -6.56 1.30
N ASP A 11 5.23 -7.87 1.56
CA ASP A 11 4.72 -8.85 0.59
C ASP A 11 3.26 -8.58 0.20
N GLU A 12 2.42 -8.20 1.17
CA GLU A 12 1.04 -7.80 0.90
C GLU A 12 0.95 -6.50 0.10
N LEU A 13 1.81 -5.51 0.39
CA LEU A 13 1.91 -4.29 -0.39
C LEU A 13 2.28 -4.57 -1.84
N ASP A 14 3.29 -5.41 -2.06
CA ASP A 14 3.77 -5.73 -3.39
C ASP A 14 2.68 -6.45 -4.20
N THR A 15 1.97 -7.39 -3.57
CA THR A 15 0.82 -8.09 -4.18
C THR A 15 -0.29 -7.10 -4.54
N PHE A 16 -0.68 -6.23 -3.60
CA PHE A 16 -1.71 -5.22 -3.82
C PHE A 16 -1.31 -4.26 -4.96
N LEU A 17 -0.07 -3.78 -4.98
CA LEU A 17 0.42 -2.91 -6.04
C LEU A 17 0.39 -3.60 -7.41
N GLN A 18 0.80 -4.87 -7.51
CA GLN A 18 0.74 -5.64 -8.76
C GLN A 18 -0.69 -5.78 -9.29
N GLU A 19 -1.64 -6.14 -8.43
CA GLU A 19 -3.06 -6.28 -8.81
C GLU A 19 -3.65 -4.94 -9.26
N THR A 20 -3.37 -3.87 -8.50
CA THR A 20 -3.92 -2.53 -8.75
C THR A 20 -3.33 -1.90 -10.01
N LEU A 21 -2.04 -2.13 -10.27
CA LEU A 21 -1.35 -1.75 -11.52
C LEU A 21 -1.90 -2.55 -12.71
N SER A 22 -2.07 -3.87 -12.56
CA SER A 22 -2.63 -4.72 -13.62
C SER A 22 -4.08 -4.36 -13.95
N SER A 23 -4.85 -3.93 -12.96
CA SER A 23 -6.23 -3.48 -13.15
C SER A 23 -6.32 -2.06 -13.73
N GLY A 24 -5.22 -1.29 -13.72
CA GLY A 24 -5.14 0.06 -14.26
C GLY A 24 -5.72 1.15 -13.36
N TRP A 25 -5.93 0.84 -12.07
CA TRP A 25 -6.47 1.81 -11.09
C TRP A 25 -5.41 2.82 -10.65
N ILE A 26 -4.15 2.41 -10.62
CA ILE A 26 -3.00 3.27 -10.30
C ILE A 26 -1.93 3.18 -11.40
N GLN A 27 -1.05 4.16 -11.45
CA GLN A 27 0.11 4.18 -12.34
C GLN A 27 1.33 4.82 -11.65
N PRO A 28 2.57 4.48 -12.06
CA PRO A 28 3.76 5.15 -11.56
C PRO A 28 3.71 6.67 -11.75
N SER A 29 4.08 7.41 -10.72
CA SER A 29 4.05 8.87 -10.67
C SER A 29 5.45 9.42 -10.42
N LYS A 30 5.74 10.61 -10.97
CA LYS A 30 6.97 11.39 -10.70
C LYS A 30 6.68 12.65 -9.87
N SER A 31 5.58 12.64 -9.12
CA SER A 31 5.18 13.78 -8.29
C SER A 31 6.23 14.07 -7.21
N PRO A 32 6.57 15.35 -6.95
CA PRO A 32 7.40 15.72 -5.80
C PRO A 32 6.65 15.53 -4.47
N MET A 33 5.32 15.38 -4.52
CA MET A 33 4.47 15.09 -3.37
C MET A 33 4.16 13.59 -3.33
N ALA A 34 4.38 12.99 -2.16
CA ALA A 34 4.00 11.63 -1.84
C ALA A 34 3.36 11.61 -0.44
N SER A 35 2.36 10.75 -0.29
CA SER A 35 1.71 10.48 0.99
C SER A 35 2.04 9.06 1.43
N PRO A 36 2.23 8.81 2.73
CA PRO A 36 2.55 7.47 3.22
C PRO A 36 1.34 6.54 3.13
N VAL A 37 1.64 5.26 2.91
CA VAL A 37 0.68 4.15 3.02
C VAL A 37 1.03 3.27 4.19
N PHE A 38 0.02 2.69 4.84
CA PHE A 38 0.17 1.75 5.94
C PHE A 38 -0.99 0.75 5.95
N PHE A 39 -0.80 -0.37 6.65
CA PHE A 39 -1.83 -1.39 6.80
C PHE A 39 -2.53 -1.29 8.14
N ILE A 40 -3.84 -1.48 8.13
CA ILE A 40 -4.65 -1.67 9.34
C ILE A 40 -5.17 -3.10 9.34
N LYS A 41 -4.87 -3.83 10.42
CA LYS A 41 -5.42 -5.15 10.65
C LYS A 41 -6.90 -5.05 11.05
N LYS A 42 -7.76 -5.70 10.29
CA LYS A 42 -9.19 -5.84 10.59
C LYS A 42 -9.46 -6.95 11.59
N LYS A 43 -10.67 -6.94 12.15
CA LYS A 43 -11.16 -7.97 13.09
C LYS A 43 -11.20 -9.37 12.47
N ASP A 44 -11.39 -9.46 11.16
CA ASP A 44 -11.38 -10.71 10.39
C ASP A 44 -9.97 -11.23 10.08
N GLY A 45 -8.93 -10.49 10.49
CA GLY A 45 -7.54 -10.85 10.26
C GLY A 45 -6.98 -10.38 8.92
N SER A 46 -7.80 -9.80 8.04
CA SER A 46 -7.34 -9.18 6.80
C SER A 46 -6.61 -7.86 7.06
N HIS A 47 -5.76 -7.44 6.13
CA HIS A 47 -5.12 -6.13 6.16
C HIS A 47 -5.78 -5.19 5.14
N HIS A 48 -5.95 -3.94 5.54
CA HIS A 48 -6.45 -2.88 4.69
C HIS A 48 -5.37 -1.84 4.47
N LEU A 49 -5.02 -1.64 3.20
CA LEU A 49 -4.14 -0.54 2.80
C LEU A 49 -4.86 0.80 2.98
N VAL A 50 -4.24 1.70 3.73
CA VAL A 50 -4.74 3.05 4.01
C VAL A 50 -3.67 4.05 3.61
N GLN A 51 -4.10 5.12 2.96
CA GLN A 51 -3.26 6.25 2.59
C GLN A 51 -3.58 7.46 3.46
N ASP A 52 -2.54 8.07 4.02
CA ASP A 52 -2.65 9.24 4.91
C ASP A 52 -2.67 10.53 4.09
N TYR A 53 -3.86 11.02 3.74
CA TYR A 53 -4.02 12.25 2.95
C TYR A 53 -4.03 13.51 3.82
#